data_AF-A0A432Q9T4-F1
#
_entry.id   AF-A0A432Q9T4-F1
#
_cell.length_a   1.000
_cell.length_b   1.000
_cell.length_c   1.000
_cell.angle_alpha   90.00
_cell.angle_beta   90.00
_cell.angle_gamma   90.00
#
_symmetry.space_group_name_H-M   'P 1'
#
loop_
_entity.id
_entity.type
_entity.pdbx_description
1 polymer ?
#
loop_
_entity_poly.entity_id
_entity_poly.type
_entity_poly.pdbx_seq_one_letter_code
_entity_poly.pdbx_strand_id
1 'polypeptide(L)'
;MLKVGIVGASGYTGVELARILSNHPEVELTVATSRKYAGQPLSEVFPNLRKRVDLVCENLKTDELVKRADFFFTAVPHKTAMDIVPPLLAAGKKVVDLSADFRIRDVAVYEEWYQEHSSAELIKDAAYGLPELYREQVKTVDLVANPVC
;
A
#
# COMPACT_ATOMS: atom_id res chain seq x y z
N MET A 1 3.79 10.78 -15.54
CA MET A 1 3.51 9.47 -14.93
C MET A 1 3.47 9.66 -13.42
N LEU A 2 2.51 9.04 -12.74
CA LEU A 2 2.38 9.05 -11.29
C LEU A 2 3.41 8.10 -10.69
N LYS A 3 4.23 8.58 -9.74
CA LYS A 3 5.23 7.74 -9.08
C LYS A 3 4.59 6.94 -7.96
N VAL A 4 4.68 5.62 -8.06
CA VAL A 4 4.03 4.68 -7.15
C VAL A 4 5.06 3.86 -6.38
N GLY A 5 4.87 3.78 -5.06
CA GLY A 5 5.60 2.89 -4.18
C GLY A 5 4.75 1.72 -3.70
N ILE A 6 5.34 0.53 -3.61
CA ILE A 6 4.71 -0.64 -2.97
C ILE A 6 5.46 -0.93 -1.67
N VAL A 7 4.79 -0.78 -0.55
CA VAL A 7 5.31 -1.15 0.76
C VAL A 7 4.90 -2.59 1.06
N GLY A 8 5.87 -3.49 1.26
CA GLY A 8 5.60 -4.94 1.37
C GLY A 8 5.51 -5.66 0.02
N ALA A 9 6.34 -5.26 -0.95
CA ALA A 9 6.31 -5.78 -2.33
C ALA A 9 6.60 -7.28 -2.44
N SER A 10 7.22 -7.91 -1.45
CA SER A 10 7.62 -9.32 -1.50
C SER A 10 6.55 -10.32 -1.01
N GLY A 11 5.32 -9.87 -0.78
CA GLY A 11 4.16 -10.77 -0.57
C GLY A 11 3.46 -11.09 -1.90
N TYR A 12 2.51 -12.03 -1.88
CA TYR A 12 1.75 -12.40 -3.09
C TYR A 12 0.92 -11.24 -3.65
N THR A 13 0.30 -10.44 -2.78
CA THR A 13 -0.41 -9.23 -3.21
C THR A 13 0.56 -8.17 -3.76
N GLY A 14 1.70 -7.97 -3.10
CA GLY A 14 2.74 -7.04 -3.53
C GLY A 14 3.33 -7.36 -4.92
N VAL A 15 3.63 -8.64 -5.19
CA VAL A 15 4.18 -9.06 -6.48
C VAL A 15 3.15 -8.94 -7.60
N GLU A 16 1.87 -9.25 -7.33
CA GLU A 16 0.80 -9.07 -8.32
C GLU A 16 0.54 -7.59 -8.59
N LEU A 17 0.57 -6.73 -7.56
CA LEU A 17 0.54 -5.28 -7.74
C LEU A 17 1.69 -4.80 -8.63
N ALA A 18 2.92 -5.24 -8.37
CA ALA A 18 4.07 -4.89 -9.20
C ALA A 18 3.89 -5.35 -10.67
N ARG A 19 3.34 -6.54 -10.88
CA ARG A 19 3.04 -7.07 -12.22
C ARG A 19 1.96 -6.25 -12.94
N ILE A 20 0.90 -5.84 -12.24
CA ILE A 20 -0.19 -5.03 -12.80
C ILE A 20 0.32 -3.62 -13.12
N LEU A 21 0.94 -2.96 -12.15
CA LEU A 21 1.37 -1.57 -12.26
C LEU A 21 2.52 -1.38 -13.25
N SER A 22 3.39 -2.37 -13.44
CA SER A 22 4.43 -2.32 -14.48
C SER A 22 3.90 -2.29 -15.91
N ASN A 23 2.62 -2.59 -16.13
CA ASN A 23 1.95 -2.47 -17.43
C ASN A 23 1.00 -1.28 -17.52
N HIS A 24 0.91 -0.45 -16.47
CA HIS A 24 -0.02 0.67 -16.44
C HIS A 24 0.61 1.92 -17.10
N PRO A 25 0.02 2.48 -18.18
CA PRO A 25 0.67 3.49 -19.01
C PRO A 25 0.95 4.82 -18.28
N GLU A 26 0.19 5.11 -17.22
CA GLU A 26 0.33 6.36 -16.48
C GLU A 26 1.10 6.22 -15.16
N VAL A 27 1.59 5.03 -14.82
CA VAL A 27 2.25 4.75 -13.54
C VAL A 27 3.72 4.41 -13.76
N GLU A 28 4.58 4.97 -12.91
CA GLU A 28 5.97 4.59 -12.76
C GLU A 28 6.17 3.95 -11.39
N LEU A 29 6.58 2.69 -11.34
CA LEU A 29 6.96 2.05 -10.08
C LEU A 29 8.36 2.52 -9.69
N THR A 30 8.48 3.25 -8.58
CA THR A 30 9.76 3.85 -8.14
C THR A 30 10.31 3.26 -6.84
N VAL A 31 9.48 2.52 -6.10
CA VAL A 31 9.83 1.91 -4.82
C VAL A 31 9.15 0.55 -4.66
N ALA A 32 9.92 -0.44 -4.22
CA ALA A 32 9.42 -1.74 -3.76
C ALA A 32 10.11 -2.09 -2.44
N THR A 33 9.38 -2.13 -1.32
CA THR A 33 10.01 -2.45 -0.03
C THR A 33 9.90 -3.93 0.33
N SER A 34 10.97 -4.47 0.90
CA SER A 34 10.96 -5.77 1.57
C SER A 34 12.05 -5.83 2.62
N ARG A 35 11.68 -6.20 3.85
CA ARG A 35 12.65 -6.46 4.92
C ARG A 35 13.44 -7.75 4.68
N LYS A 36 12.78 -8.78 4.13
CA LYS A 36 13.36 -10.13 3.96
C LYS A 36 14.35 -10.18 2.80
N TYR A 37 14.08 -9.44 1.72
CA TYR A 37 14.85 -9.49 0.48
C TYR A 37 15.59 -8.17 0.20
N ALA A 38 15.83 -7.36 1.23
CA ALA A 38 16.52 -6.08 1.09
C ALA A 38 17.85 -6.23 0.34
N GLY A 39 18.07 -5.40 -0.67
CA GLY A 39 19.25 -5.42 -1.54
C GLY A 39 19.17 -6.38 -2.72
N GLN A 40 18.11 -7.20 -2.84
CA GLN A 40 17.93 -8.10 -3.97
C GLN A 40 16.99 -7.50 -5.03
N PRO A 41 17.27 -7.66 -6.33
CA PRO A 41 16.31 -7.35 -7.38
C PRO A 41 14.99 -8.10 -7.16
N LEU A 42 13.86 -7.41 -7.25
CA LEU A 42 12.54 -8.03 -7.07
C LEU A 42 12.32 -9.18 -8.07
N SER A 43 12.88 -9.07 -9.28
CA SER A 43 12.84 -10.11 -10.32
C SER A 43 13.70 -11.35 -10.05
N GLU A 44 14.65 -11.28 -9.12
CA GLU A 44 15.38 -12.47 -8.66
C GLU A 44 14.53 -13.29 -7.68
N VAL A 45 13.81 -12.60 -6.80
CA VAL A 45 12.85 -13.23 -5.88
C VAL A 45 11.62 -13.76 -6.64
N PHE A 46 11.15 -13.01 -7.63
CA PHE A 46 9.96 -13.31 -8.43
C PHE A 46 10.27 -13.29 -9.93
N PRO A 47 10.67 -14.44 -10.51
CA PRO A 47 11.14 -14.53 -11.90
C PRO A 47 10.14 -14.06 -12.97
N ASN A 48 8.84 -14.08 -12.68
CA ASN A 48 7.79 -13.56 -13.56
C ASN A 48 7.89 -12.05 -13.81
N LEU A 49 8.66 -11.31 -13.00
CA LEU A 49 8.89 -9.88 -13.15
C LEU A 49 10.16 -9.53 -13.95
N ARG A 50 10.94 -10.52 -14.38
CA ARG A 50 12.14 -10.29 -15.20
C ARG A 50 11.80 -9.49 -16.45
N LYS A 51 12.63 -8.49 -16.76
CA LYS A 51 12.45 -7.56 -17.89
C LYS A 51 11.15 -6.73 -17.83
N ARG A 52 10.44 -6.74 -16.69
CA ARG A 52 9.21 -5.96 -16.47
C ARG A 52 9.37 -4.96 -15.32
N VAL A 53 10.05 -5.38 -14.25
CA VAL A 53 10.32 -4.55 -13.08
C VAL A 53 11.81 -4.61 -12.77
N ASP A 54 12.47 -3.46 -12.85
CA ASP A 54 13.90 -3.29 -12.52
C ASP A 54 14.04 -2.52 -11.20
N LEU A 55 13.38 -3.02 -10.16
CA LEU A 55 13.45 -2.48 -8.81
C LEU A 55 14.17 -3.44 -7.89
N VAL A 56 15.02 -2.88 -7.03
CA VAL A 56 15.61 -3.59 -5.90
C VAL A 56 14.65 -3.50 -4.72
N CYS A 57 14.51 -4.58 -3.99
CA CYS A 57 13.81 -4.59 -2.72
C CYS A 57 14.59 -3.75 -1.71
N GLU A 58 13.96 -2.74 -1.12
CA GLU A 58 14.63 -1.85 -0.17
C GLU A 58 13.96 -1.92 1.22
N ASN A 59 14.72 -1.61 2.27
CA ASN A 59 14.18 -1.46 3.62
C ASN A 59 14.22 0.02 4.01
N LEU A 60 13.36 0.80 3.37
CA LEU A 60 13.31 2.26 3.50
C LEU A 60 12.42 2.68 4.67
N LYS A 61 12.82 3.78 5.31
CA LYS A 61 11.97 4.50 6.26
C LYS A 61 11.02 5.45 5.54
N THR A 62 9.97 5.88 6.22
CA THR A 62 8.92 6.70 5.61
C THR A 62 9.43 8.03 5.06
N ASP A 63 10.41 8.65 5.71
CA ASP A 63 11.03 9.90 5.25
C ASP A 63 11.80 9.76 3.92
N GLU A 64 12.24 8.55 3.58
CA GLU A 64 12.82 8.21 2.28
C GLU A 64 11.73 7.90 1.26
N LEU A 65 10.69 7.16 1.68
CA LEU A 65 9.55 6.80 0.83
C LEU A 65 8.88 8.04 0.22
N VAL A 66 8.52 9.02 1.06
CA VAL A 66 7.77 10.22 0.64
C VAL A 66 8.51 11.09 -0.38
N LYS A 67 9.84 10.94 -0.51
CA LYS A 67 10.66 11.63 -1.50
C LYS A 67 10.66 10.95 -2.87
N ARG A 68 10.27 9.67 -2.93
CA ARG A 68 10.43 8.82 -4.12
C ARG A 68 9.12 8.46 -4.82
N ALA A 69 7.99 8.60 -4.14
CA ALA A 69 6.67 8.35 -4.71
C ALA A 69 5.61 9.33 -4.19
N ASP A 70 4.54 9.46 -4.96
CA ASP A 70 3.39 10.32 -4.69
C ASP A 70 2.18 9.51 -4.20
N PHE A 71 2.15 8.22 -4.56
CA PHE A 71 1.07 7.30 -4.26
C PHE A 71 1.65 5.97 -3.75
N PHE A 72 1.02 5.37 -2.74
CA PHE A 72 1.51 4.15 -2.12
C PHE A 72 0.44 3.07 -2.05
N PHE A 73 0.87 1.84 -2.29
CA PHE A 73 0.13 0.65 -1.88
C PHE A 73 0.80 0.03 -0.66
N THR A 74 0.05 -0.23 0.41
CA THR A 74 0.54 -1.01 1.55
C THR A 74 0.05 -2.45 1.45
N ALA A 75 0.95 -3.35 1.08
CA ALA A 75 0.75 -4.80 0.98
C ALA A 75 1.44 -5.52 2.14
N VAL A 76 1.16 -5.04 3.36
CA VAL A 76 1.79 -5.50 4.61
C VAL A 76 0.82 -6.35 5.42
N PRO A 77 1.31 -7.16 6.38
CA PRO A 77 0.45 -7.82 7.34
C PRO A 77 -0.43 -6.81 8.10
N HIS A 78 -1.58 -7.25 8.59
CA HIS A 78 -2.41 -6.44 9.50
C HIS A 78 -1.57 -5.93 10.68
N LYS A 79 -2.02 -4.83 11.29
CA LYS A 79 -1.30 -4.00 12.28
C LYS A 79 -0.18 -3.15 11.70
N THR A 80 0.53 -3.64 10.69
CA THR A 80 1.73 -2.96 10.16
C THR A 80 1.36 -1.71 9.37
N ALA A 81 0.17 -1.66 8.76
CA ALA A 81 -0.25 -0.50 7.98
C ALA A 81 -0.51 0.70 8.91
N MET A 82 -0.98 0.49 10.14
CA MET A 82 -1.21 1.56 11.13
C MET A 82 0.05 2.38 11.44
N ASP A 83 1.24 1.81 11.34
CA ASP A 83 2.50 2.55 11.56
C ASP A 83 2.99 3.30 10.31
N ILE A 84 2.57 2.86 9.12
CA ILE A 84 3.10 3.32 7.83
C ILE A 84 2.18 4.37 7.20
N VAL A 85 0.87 4.16 7.27
CA VAL A 85 -0.13 5.01 6.61
C VAL A 85 -0.15 6.44 7.18
N PRO A 86 -0.21 6.67 8.50
CA PRO A 86 -0.29 8.03 9.04
C PRO A 86 0.84 8.96 8.57
N PRO A 87 2.13 8.59 8.62
CA PRO A 87 3.19 9.47 8.15
C PRO A 87 3.21 9.66 6.63
N LEU A 88 2.69 8.72 5.82
CA LEU A 88 2.51 8.93 4.39
C LEU A 88 1.42 9.98 4.10
N LEU A 89 0.27 9.86 4.77
CA LEU A 89 -0.83 10.83 4.65
C LEU A 89 -0.41 12.21 5.15
N ALA A 90 0.31 12.28 6.28
CA ALA A 90 0.84 13.54 6.82
C ALA A 90 1.80 14.24 5.85
N ALA A 91 2.46 13.49 4.96
CA ALA A 91 3.29 14.03 3.88
C ALA A 91 2.52 14.36 2.59
N GLY A 92 1.18 14.35 2.64
CA GLY A 92 0.30 14.68 1.51
C GLY A 92 0.26 13.59 0.43
N LYS A 93 0.59 12.35 0.79
CA LYS A 93 0.60 11.21 -0.16
C LYS A 93 -0.74 10.51 -0.15
N LYS A 94 -1.07 9.85 -1.27
CA LYS A 94 -2.24 8.98 -1.37
C LYS A 94 -1.88 7.54 -1.07
N VAL A 95 -2.78 6.82 -0.41
CA VAL A 95 -2.54 5.46 0.04
C VAL A 95 -3.72 4.55 -0.28
N VAL A 96 -3.43 3.37 -0.80
CA VAL A 96 -4.35 2.23 -0.84
C VAL A 96 -3.80 1.14 0.07
N ASP A 97 -4.50 0.86 1.16
CA ASP A 97 -4.14 -0.21 2.07
C ASP A 97 -4.81 -1.52 1.69
N LEU A 98 -4.00 -2.57 1.46
CA LEU A 98 -4.48 -3.92 1.16
C LEU A 98 -4.62 -4.78 2.42
N SER A 99 -4.24 -4.26 3.59
CA SER A 99 -4.48 -4.91 4.86
C SER A 99 -5.94 -4.73 5.33
N ALA A 100 -6.27 -5.26 6.50
CA ALA A 100 -7.59 -5.06 7.10
C ALA A 100 -7.72 -3.77 7.91
N ASP A 101 -6.60 -3.10 8.20
CA ASP A 101 -6.48 -2.11 9.27
C ASP A 101 -7.51 -0.98 9.15
N PHE A 102 -7.73 -0.44 7.96
CA PHE A 102 -8.66 0.69 7.76
C PHE A 102 -10.01 0.30 7.13
N ARG A 103 -10.34 -1.00 7.05
CA ARG A 103 -11.55 -1.49 6.35
C ARG A 103 -12.84 -1.28 7.12
N ILE A 104 -12.79 -1.53 8.42
CA ILE A 104 -13.98 -1.62 9.28
C ILE A 104 -14.22 -0.24 9.88
N ARG A 105 -15.38 0.35 9.58
CA ARG A 105 -15.72 1.72 10.01
C ARG A 105 -15.90 1.86 11.52
N ASP A 106 -16.40 0.82 12.17
CA ASP A 106 -16.60 0.80 13.61
C ASP A 106 -15.33 0.26 14.28
N VAL A 107 -14.66 1.11 15.04
CA VAL A 107 -13.42 0.78 15.76
C VAL A 107 -13.65 -0.39 16.72
N ALA A 108 -14.79 -0.42 17.42
CA ALA A 108 -15.06 -1.50 18.38
C ALA A 108 -15.20 -2.85 17.67
N VAL A 109 -15.82 -2.87 16.49
CA VAL A 109 -15.90 -4.08 15.66
C VAL A 109 -14.53 -4.46 15.13
N TYR A 110 -13.69 -3.49 14.72
CA TYR A 110 -12.32 -3.80 14.33
C TYR A 110 -11.55 -4.48 15.48
N GLU A 111 -11.58 -3.87 16.67
CA GLU A 111 -10.81 -4.31 17.83
C GLU A 111 -11.33 -5.65 18.41
N GLU A 112 -12.62 -5.96 18.24
CA GLU A 112 -13.19 -7.26 18.59
C GLU A 112 -12.56 -8.40 17.78
N TRP A 113 -12.34 -8.20 16.48
CA TRP A 113 -11.91 -9.25 15.56
C TRP A 113 -10.40 -9.24 15.28
N TYR A 114 -9.72 -8.14 15.55
CA TYR A 114 -8.31 -7.93 15.24
C TYR A 114 -7.51 -7.59 16.51
N GLN A 115 -7.09 -6.34 16.62
CA GLN A 115 -6.29 -5.82 17.72
C GLN A 115 -6.67 -4.35 17.96
N GLU A 116 -6.21 -3.77 19.07
CA GLU A 116 -6.32 -2.33 19.33
C GLU A 116 -5.80 -1.52 18.13
N HIS A 117 -6.58 -0.53 17.70
CA HIS A 117 -6.28 0.23 16.48
C HIS A 117 -5.50 1.50 16.81
N SER A 118 -4.19 1.50 16.56
CA SER A 118 -3.29 2.62 16.92
C SER A 118 -3.44 3.89 16.08
N SER A 119 -4.25 3.87 15.03
CA SER A 119 -4.58 5.05 14.19
C SER A 119 -6.07 5.15 13.89
N ALA A 120 -6.91 4.90 14.91
CA ALA A 120 -8.36 4.77 14.77
C ALA A 120 -9.02 6.04 14.18
N GLU A 121 -8.40 7.19 14.39
CA GLU A 121 -8.82 8.48 13.84
C GLU A 121 -8.82 8.52 12.32
N LEU A 122 -8.03 7.67 11.64
CA LEU A 122 -7.96 7.63 10.17
C LEU A 122 -9.03 6.73 9.54
N ILE A 123 -9.67 5.85 10.32
CA ILE A 123 -10.70 4.93 9.80
C ILE A 123 -11.86 5.71 9.15
N LYS A 124 -12.28 6.82 9.76
CA LYS A 124 -13.36 7.68 9.24
C LYS A 124 -12.99 8.42 7.95
N ASP A 125 -11.69 8.61 7.70
CA ASP A 125 -11.17 9.32 6.53
C ASP A 125 -10.93 8.36 5.35
N ALA A 126 -11.00 7.05 5.61
CA ALA A 126 -10.84 6.02 4.60
C ALA A 126 -12.13 5.78 3.81
N ALA A 127 -12.03 5.67 2.48
CA ALA A 127 -13.09 5.07 1.66
C ALA A 127 -12.88 3.56 1.54
N TYR A 128 -13.97 2.80 1.57
CA TYR A 128 -13.91 1.38 1.24
C TYR A 128 -13.75 1.21 -0.27
N GLY A 129 -12.68 0.54 -0.70
CA GLY A 129 -12.23 0.47 -2.09
C GLY A 129 -13.05 -0.47 -2.98
N LEU A 130 -14.38 -0.39 -2.93
CA LEU A 130 -15.30 -1.12 -3.80
C LEU A 130 -15.98 -0.13 -4.76
N PRO A 131 -15.41 0.12 -5.96
CA PRO A 131 -15.84 1.21 -6.84
C PRO A 131 -17.31 1.10 -7.27
N GLU A 132 -17.88 -0.09 -7.37
CA GLU A 132 -19.28 -0.31 -7.72
C GLU A 132 -20.24 0.37 -6.73
N LEU A 133 -19.85 0.48 -5.46
CA LEU A 133 -20.65 1.09 -4.40
C LEU A 133 -20.14 2.47 -3.98
N TYR A 134 -18.83 2.69 -3.99
CA TYR A 134 -18.19 3.85 -3.34
C TYR A 134 -17.33 4.71 -4.28
N ARG A 135 -17.50 4.60 -5.60
CA ARG A 135 -16.71 5.35 -6.60
C ARG A 135 -16.55 6.84 -6.29
N GLU A 136 -17.61 7.52 -5.88
CA GLU A 136 -17.53 8.96 -5.59
C GLU A 136 -16.70 9.27 -4.35
N GLN A 137 -16.75 8.42 -3.31
CA GLN A 137 -15.91 8.58 -2.11
C GLN A 137 -14.44 8.28 -2.44
N VAL A 138 -14.18 7.22 -3.20
CA VAL A 138 -12.82 6.81 -3.60
C VAL A 138 -12.09 7.91 -4.39
N LYS A 139 -12.82 8.73 -5.17
CA LYS A 139 -12.23 9.86 -5.91
C LYS A 139 -11.71 10.98 -5.00
N THR A 140 -12.31 11.16 -3.83
CA THR A 140 -12.11 12.36 -2.99
C THR A 140 -11.18 12.14 -1.82
N VAL A 141 -11.02 10.90 -1.36
CA VAL A 141 -10.17 10.57 -0.21
C VAL A 141 -8.72 10.36 -0.61
N ASP A 142 -7.82 10.49 0.36
CA ASP A 142 -6.41 10.16 0.21
C ASP A 142 -6.05 8.78 0.80
N LEU A 143 -6.96 8.16 1.56
CA LEU A 143 -6.84 6.80 2.07
C LEU A 143 -7.97 5.92 1.54
N VAL A 144 -7.61 4.83 0.88
CA VAL A 144 -8.55 3.80 0.44
C VAL A 144 -8.22 2.49 1.13
N ALA A 145 -9.19 1.91 1.83
CA ALA A 145 -9.07 0.57 2.39
C ALA A 145 -9.57 -0.44 1.35
N ASN A 146 -8.66 -1.18 0.72
CA ASN A 146 -8.98 -2.16 -0.29
C ASN A 146 -9.76 -3.34 0.33
N PRO A 147 -10.87 -3.78 -0.29
CA PRO A 147 -11.64 -4.94 0.18
C PRO A 147 -10.84 -6.24 0.27
N VAL A 148 -11.45 -7.25 0.89
CA VAL A 148 -10.98 -8.64 0.83
C VAL A 148 -11.37 -9.28 -0.51
N CYS A 149 -10.75 -10.41 -0.85
CA CYS A 149 -11.05 -11.22 -2.03
C CYS A 149 -12.45 -11.84 -2.01
#